data_AF-A0A8X6IH72-F1
#
_entry.id   AF-A0A8X6IH72-F1
#
_cell.length_a   1.000
_cell.length_b   1.000
_cell.length_c   1.000
_cell.angle_alpha   90.00
_cell.angle_beta   90.00
_cell.angle_gamma   90.00
#
_symmetry.space_group_name_H-M   'P 1'
#
loop_
_entity.id
_entity.type
_entity.pdbx_description
1 polymer ?
#
loop_
_entity_poly.entity_id
_entity_poly.type
_entity_poly.pdbx_seq_one_letter_code
_entity_poly.pdbx_strand_id
1 'polypeptide(L)'
;MNVEPGCFKRLPRLETLNLSSTNLRKLNHSVQDLTNLEELIIDNSLLTSLSEDELFGVKNLRTLSIKNNSLVTVYGTMQNLTNLTSLDVSNNNLTTLTSNSLPSINNTVKLKSLWMAENSWSCDCRLSWILDWLKVKGTDLEDEPTCQSPSHLQGTAIRLLNQTDLKFWQDNCPQVCTCNCVTNGTSTYTIIDCSNKILNKIPAEFPSNAKEIDLHDNNIISFDGFRADHLLDLQILNVENNNLSMADTDLPPSIKVLKLAGNNLSRFPMKKWNSTRFDVITLSQNSWVCDCEAWNFREWLVKNKESVSDIQEVRCRDGGKLTNRIIIELSKQDLCPTLQNSKIIIIIAVVILFIVICVCCCIFRKALVVFCYSCGCSSLKEKEKHEFAFDAFLLYAEEDEDIALSNIAEGLESRIPGINLFIPTREVFMTSSSVNTESSLADCCKVIVLLTREFLENDQCMQLLKSSMACSIENTSRRMIFVVRDKNSLMKEVDITLRAIIKNSICLQFGDILFWQKLKYYLPKRNKSEPKSEESRSCLPDQD
;
A
#
# COMPACT_ATOMS: atom_id res chain seq x y z
N MET A 1 -13.33 24.21 60.29
CA MET A 1 -13.01 25.60 60.68
C MET A 1 -12.07 26.19 59.63
N ASN A 2 -12.11 27.51 59.38
CA ASN A 2 -11.10 28.18 58.56
C ASN A 2 -10.37 29.17 59.46
N VAL A 3 -9.05 29.08 59.52
CA VAL A 3 -8.19 30.02 60.24
C VAL A 3 -7.66 31.00 59.21
N GLU A 4 -7.95 32.28 59.41
CA GLU A 4 -7.53 33.32 58.46
C GLU A 4 -6.06 33.69 58.64
N PRO A 5 -5.32 33.96 57.54
CA PRO A 5 -3.96 34.45 57.61
C PRO A 5 -3.84 35.66 58.55
N GLY A 6 -2.87 35.64 59.47
CA GLY A 6 -2.62 36.74 60.40
C GLY A 6 -3.60 36.84 61.57
N CYS A 7 -4.51 35.87 61.78
CA CYS A 7 -5.40 35.88 62.94
C CYS A 7 -4.65 35.86 64.28
N PHE A 8 -3.42 35.33 64.30
CA PHE A 8 -2.54 35.31 65.47
C PHE A 8 -1.48 36.42 65.49
N LYS A 9 -1.50 37.37 64.54
CA LYS A 9 -0.47 38.41 64.39
C LYS A 9 -0.29 39.31 65.63
N ARG A 10 -1.34 39.43 66.46
CA ARG A 10 -1.32 40.20 67.72
C ARG A 10 -0.81 39.39 68.93
N LEU A 11 -0.36 38.16 68.72
CA LEU A 11 0.16 37.27 69.76
C LEU A 11 1.67 36.96 69.55
N PRO A 12 2.56 37.97 69.50
CA PRO A 12 3.96 37.77 69.13
C PRO A 12 4.78 36.97 70.17
N ARG A 13 4.22 36.74 71.37
CA ARG A 13 4.86 35.97 72.46
C ARG A 13 4.27 34.56 72.62
N LEU A 14 3.43 34.11 71.68
CA LEU A 14 2.80 32.79 71.78
C LEU A 14 3.85 31.70 71.59
N GLU A 15 4.00 30.84 72.60
CA GLU A 15 4.95 29.71 72.60
C GLU A 15 4.26 28.38 72.27
N THR A 16 3.02 28.19 72.70
CA THR A 16 2.23 26.97 72.43
C THR A 16 0.91 27.32 71.74
N LEU A 17 0.60 26.61 70.66
CA LEU A 17 -0.65 26.72 69.93
C LEU A 17 -1.23 25.32 69.67
N ASN A 18 -2.45 25.07 70.17
CA ASN A 18 -3.18 23.85 69.92
C ASN A 18 -4.45 24.15 69.12
N LEU A 19 -4.53 23.58 67.91
CA LEU A 19 -5.64 23.66 66.96
C LEU A 19 -6.30 22.29 66.74
N SER A 20 -6.10 21.34 67.65
CA SER A 20 -6.63 19.98 67.52
C SER A 20 -8.16 19.93 67.56
N SER A 21 -8.76 18.94 66.89
CA SER A 21 -10.22 18.75 66.87
C SER A 21 -11.03 19.93 66.32
N THR A 22 -10.42 20.76 65.45
CA THR A 22 -11.07 21.96 64.89
C THR A 22 -11.66 21.75 63.49
N ASN A 23 -11.65 20.51 62.97
CA ASN A 23 -12.03 20.22 61.57
C ASN A 23 -11.25 21.13 60.57
N LEU A 24 -9.99 21.43 60.88
CA LEU A 24 -9.12 22.25 60.06
C LEU A 24 -8.68 21.46 58.82
N ARG A 25 -8.88 22.01 57.62
CA ARG A 25 -8.50 21.35 56.35
C ARG A 25 -7.19 21.83 55.76
N LYS A 26 -6.80 23.08 56.07
CA LYS A 26 -5.58 23.77 55.63
C LYS A 26 -5.17 24.77 56.69
N LEU A 27 -3.87 25.04 56.80
CA LEU A 27 -3.33 26.02 57.75
C LEU A 27 -3.30 27.45 57.18
N ASN A 28 -3.25 27.60 55.85
CA ASN A 28 -3.39 28.86 55.11
C ASN A 28 -2.46 29.97 55.64
N HIS A 29 -1.20 29.65 55.92
CA HIS A 29 -0.18 30.57 56.43
C HIS A 29 -0.53 31.25 57.77
N SER A 30 -1.54 30.74 58.49
CA SER A 30 -2.08 31.40 59.69
C SER A 30 -1.07 31.53 60.83
N VAL A 31 -0.04 30.68 60.84
CA VAL A 31 1.00 30.63 61.89
C VAL A 31 2.31 31.32 61.49
N GLN A 32 2.43 31.86 60.26
CA GLN A 32 3.71 32.39 59.77
C GLN A 32 4.26 33.55 60.61
N ASP A 33 3.39 34.35 61.24
CA ASP A 33 3.82 35.49 62.07
C ASP A 33 4.28 35.07 63.49
N LEU A 34 4.11 33.80 63.88
CA LEU A 34 4.38 33.29 65.22
C LEU A 34 5.85 32.88 65.41
N THR A 35 6.76 33.85 65.32
CA THR A 35 8.21 33.60 65.35
C THR A 35 8.75 33.02 66.66
N ASN A 36 8.03 33.16 67.78
CA ASN A 36 8.39 32.59 69.09
C ASN A 36 7.71 31.25 69.39
N LEU A 37 6.94 30.69 68.44
CA LEU A 37 6.22 29.44 68.67
C LEU A 37 7.21 28.28 68.82
N GLU A 38 7.08 27.55 69.92
CA GLU A 38 7.86 26.36 70.25
C GLU A 38 7.05 25.07 70.09
N GLU A 39 5.73 25.11 70.26
CA GLU A 39 4.85 23.94 70.17
C GLU A 39 3.60 24.21 69.34
N LEU A 40 3.36 23.36 68.34
CA LEU A 40 2.19 23.40 67.47
C LEU A 40 1.55 22.01 67.40
N ILE A 41 0.30 21.92 67.84
CA ILE A 41 -0.47 20.67 67.87
C ILE A 41 -1.73 20.87 67.02
N ILE A 42 -1.91 20.04 65.98
CA ILE A 42 -3.04 20.08 65.05
C ILE A 42 -3.60 18.67 64.87
N ASP A 43 -3.80 17.96 65.97
CA ASP A 43 -4.22 16.56 65.92
C ASP A 43 -5.71 16.42 65.65
N ASN A 44 -6.14 15.24 65.18
CA ASN A 44 -7.56 14.89 65.03
C ASN A 44 -8.35 15.94 64.24
N SER A 45 -7.73 16.45 63.17
CA SER A 45 -8.34 17.45 62.29
C SER A 45 -8.60 16.82 60.91
N LEU A 46 -8.69 17.64 59.86
CA LEU A 46 -8.99 17.18 58.49
C LEU A 46 -7.92 17.67 57.51
N LEU A 47 -6.68 17.85 57.99
CA LEU A 47 -5.60 18.41 57.20
C LEU A 47 -5.23 17.42 56.09
N THR A 48 -5.25 17.88 54.84
CA THR A 48 -5.03 17.03 53.66
C THR A 48 -3.66 17.26 53.00
N SER A 49 -3.09 18.44 53.22
CA SER A 49 -1.80 18.83 52.69
C SER A 49 -1.16 19.88 53.60
N LEU A 50 0.16 19.92 53.57
CA LEU A 50 0.96 20.97 54.16
C LEU A 50 1.99 21.39 53.11
N SER A 51 1.92 22.63 52.59
CA SER A 51 2.85 23.12 51.55
C SER A 51 4.18 23.56 52.16
N GLU A 52 5.20 23.77 51.32
CA GLU A 52 6.58 24.05 51.76
C GLU A 52 6.70 25.30 52.67
N ASP A 53 5.79 26.25 52.49
CA ASP A 53 5.83 27.58 53.09
C ASP A 53 4.87 27.77 54.28
N GLU A 54 3.98 26.82 54.53
CA GLU A 54 3.01 26.87 55.65
C GLU A 54 3.67 27.07 57.02
N LEU A 55 4.87 26.51 57.20
CA LEU A 55 5.64 26.58 58.45
C LEU A 55 6.91 27.45 58.34
N PHE A 56 7.06 28.27 57.30
CA PHE A 56 8.30 29.01 57.04
C PHE A 56 8.71 29.99 58.16
N GLY A 57 7.71 30.60 58.82
CA GLY A 57 7.93 31.63 59.84
C GLY A 57 8.17 31.10 61.27
N VAL A 58 7.79 29.85 61.55
CA VAL A 58 7.86 29.24 62.90
C VAL A 58 9.20 28.52 63.15
N LYS A 59 10.32 29.23 62.98
CA LYS A 59 11.67 28.65 63.02
C LYS A 59 12.13 28.14 64.40
N ASN A 60 11.46 28.57 65.46
CA ASN A 60 11.75 28.16 66.84
C ASN A 60 10.99 26.91 67.28
N LEU A 61 10.19 26.31 66.39
CA LEU A 61 9.38 25.14 66.71
C LEU A 61 10.25 23.97 67.17
N ARG A 62 9.87 23.39 68.31
CA ARG A 62 10.47 22.21 68.95
C ARG A 62 9.57 20.99 68.82
N THR A 63 8.26 21.19 68.96
CA THR A 63 7.26 20.12 68.90
C THR A 63 6.24 20.43 67.82
N LEU A 64 6.09 19.50 66.88
CA LEU A 64 5.04 19.53 65.87
C LEU A 64 4.26 18.21 65.90
N SER A 65 2.98 18.28 66.24
CA SER A 65 2.07 17.14 66.19
C SER A 65 0.95 17.40 65.18
N ILE A 66 0.80 16.51 64.21
CA ILE A 66 -0.20 16.57 63.15
C ILE A 66 -0.88 15.21 63.00
N LYS A 67 -0.98 14.48 64.11
CA LYS A 67 -1.49 13.12 64.20
C LYS A 67 -2.96 13.03 63.83
N ASN A 68 -3.41 11.88 63.33
CA ASN A 68 -4.83 11.62 63.03
C ASN A 68 -5.40 12.69 62.08
N ASN A 69 -4.74 12.88 60.93
CA ASN A 69 -5.19 13.76 59.85
C ASN A 69 -5.31 12.95 58.54
N SER A 70 -5.33 13.60 57.39
CA SER A 70 -5.43 12.96 56.07
C SER A 70 -4.32 13.43 55.14
N LEU A 71 -3.13 13.70 55.68
CA LEU A 71 -1.98 14.13 54.90
C LEU A 71 -1.56 13.04 53.92
N VAL A 72 -1.44 13.40 52.64
CA VAL A 72 -0.93 12.49 51.59
C VAL A 72 0.55 12.73 51.34
N THR A 73 1.02 13.96 51.53
CA THR A 73 2.41 14.38 51.28
C THR A 73 2.82 15.51 52.22
N VAL A 74 4.11 15.56 52.58
CA VAL A 74 4.75 16.63 53.39
C VAL A 74 6.05 17.10 52.75
N TYR A 75 5.99 17.52 51.48
CA TYR A 75 7.17 17.97 50.74
C TYR A 75 7.64 19.33 51.25
N GLY A 76 8.94 19.47 51.53
CA GLY A 76 9.62 20.75 51.81
C GLY A 76 9.23 21.45 53.11
N THR A 77 8.10 21.12 53.72
CA THR A 77 7.51 21.93 54.80
C THR A 77 8.40 22.02 56.04
N MET A 78 9.12 20.94 56.37
CA MET A 78 9.88 20.89 57.62
C MET A 78 11.37 21.18 57.43
N GLN A 79 11.83 21.50 56.21
CA GLN A 79 13.25 21.76 55.94
C GLN A 79 13.84 22.87 56.83
N ASN A 80 13.04 23.90 57.11
CA ASN A 80 13.49 25.09 57.85
C ASN A 80 13.34 24.97 59.38
N LEU A 81 12.74 23.88 59.88
CA LEU A 81 12.50 23.64 61.30
C LEU A 81 13.75 23.07 61.99
N THR A 82 14.83 23.83 61.99
CA THR A 82 16.14 23.40 62.50
C THR A 82 16.18 23.12 64.00
N ASN A 83 15.21 23.63 64.77
CA ASN A 83 15.10 23.41 66.21
C ASN A 83 14.15 22.27 66.61
N LEU A 84 13.52 21.60 65.63
CA LEU A 84 12.53 20.56 65.89
C LEU A 84 13.16 19.38 66.64
N THR A 85 12.55 18.99 67.76
CA THR A 85 12.96 17.87 68.63
C THR A 85 11.98 16.71 68.61
N SER A 86 10.70 16.98 68.38
CA SER A 86 9.63 15.98 68.36
C SER A 86 8.69 16.22 67.18
N LEU A 87 8.46 15.17 66.37
CA LEU A 87 7.55 15.21 65.23
C LEU A 87 6.61 14.01 65.26
N ASP A 88 5.29 14.27 65.30
CA ASP A 88 4.26 13.24 65.15
C ASP A 88 3.45 13.46 63.87
N VAL A 89 3.62 12.55 62.91
CA VAL A 89 2.85 12.45 61.66
C VAL A 89 2.08 11.12 61.58
N SER A 90 1.93 10.41 62.70
CA SER A 90 1.25 9.12 62.77
C SER A 90 -0.23 9.24 62.39
N ASN A 91 -0.80 8.12 61.91
CA ASN A 91 -2.20 8.02 61.50
C ASN A 91 -2.61 9.09 60.47
N ASN A 92 -1.92 9.06 59.34
CA ASN A 92 -2.17 9.89 58.16
C ASN A 92 -2.22 8.98 56.91
N ASN A 93 -2.20 9.55 55.71
CA ASN A 93 -2.20 8.79 54.46
C ASN A 93 -0.89 9.00 53.67
N LEU A 94 0.23 9.17 54.37
CA LEU A 94 1.53 9.37 53.76
C LEU A 94 1.99 8.06 53.09
N THR A 95 2.47 8.17 51.85
CA THR A 95 3.05 7.02 51.15
C THR A 95 4.56 7.03 51.11
N THR A 96 5.19 8.19 51.32
CA THR A 96 6.65 8.34 51.33
C THR A 96 7.02 9.63 52.03
N LEU A 97 8.26 9.70 52.52
CA LEU A 97 8.95 10.94 52.85
C LEU A 97 10.12 11.08 51.87
N THR A 98 10.39 12.28 51.35
CA THR A 98 11.59 12.52 50.54
C THR A 98 12.68 13.17 51.40
N SER A 99 13.92 13.19 50.92
CA SER A 99 15.04 13.84 51.62
C SER A 99 14.80 15.32 51.95
N ASN A 100 13.80 15.93 51.30
CA ASN A 100 13.40 17.31 51.49
C ASN A 100 12.17 17.46 52.40
N SER A 101 11.56 16.36 52.86
CA SER A 101 10.42 16.41 53.78
C SER A 101 10.84 16.76 55.20
N LEU A 102 11.98 16.23 55.67
CA LEU A 102 12.53 16.47 57.00
C LEU A 102 13.68 17.50 56.96
N PRO A 103 14.03 18.12 58.11
CA PRO A 103 15.25 18.90 58.23
C PRO A 103 16.47 18.13 57.69
N SER A 104 17.26 18.79 56.83
CA SER A 104 18.41 18.18 56.14
C SER A 104 19.41 17.55 57.10
N ILE A 105 19.94 16.36 56.77
CA ILE A 105 20.98 15.64 57.53
C ILE A 105 22.21 16.51 57.82
N ASN A 106 22.53 17.44 56.91
CA ASN A 106 23.69 18.32 57.01
C ASN A 106 23.46 19.52 57.94
N ASN A 107 22.22 19.82 58.30
CA ASN A 107 21.91 20.82 59.31
C ASN A 107 22.00 20.19 60.71
N THR A 108 22.10 21.04 61.73
CA THR A 108 22.12 20.70 63.16
C THR A 108 20.74 20.19 63.63
N VAL A 109 20.26 19.11 63.02
CA VAL A 109 18.97 18.48 63.33
C VAL A 109 19.00 17.99 64.77
N LYS A 110 18.06 18.50 65.58
CA LYS A 110 17.84 18.11 66.98
C LYS A 110 16.70 17.10 67.13
N LEU A 111 16.17 16.55 66.03
CA LEU A 111 15.02 15.66 66.07
C LEU A 111 15.40 14.38 66.82
N LYS A 112 14.76 14.16 67.97
CA LYS A 112 15.01 13.03 68.86
C LYS A 112 13.92 11.98 68.76
N SER A 113 12.67 12.42 68.61
CA SER A 113 11.50 11.55 68.65
C SER A 113 10.68 11.73 67.38
N LEU A 114 10.41 10.63 66.68
CA LEU A 114 9.62 10.59 65.46
C LEU A 114 8.52 9.53 65.59
N TRP A 115 7.27 9.94 65.36
CA TRP A 115 6.11 9.06 65.20
C TRP A 115 5.63 9.12 63.75
N MET A 116 5.57 7.97 63.10
CA MET A 116 5.17 7.86 61.70
C MET A 116 4.40 6.57 61.38
N ALA A 117 3.96 5.81 62.39
CA ALA A 117 3.12 4.62 62.21
C ALA A 117 1.73 4.97 61.65
N GLU A 118 0.97 3.93 61.30
CA GLU A 118 -0.40 4.08 60.77
C GLU A 118 -0.45 4.99 59.52
N ASN A 119 0.45 4.77 58.57
CA ASN A 119 0.48 5.46 57.28
C ASN A 119 0.62 4.41 56.17
N SER A 120 0.33 4.81 54.93
CA SER A 120 0.33 3.92 53.75
C SER A 120 1.72 3.79 53.11
N TRP A 121 2.76 3.51 53.90
CA TRP A 121 4.16 3.58 53.45
C TRP A 121 4.45 2.67 52.25
N SER A 122 4.96 3.29 51.18
CA SER A 122 5.55 2.61 50.04
C SER A 122 7.05 2.50 50.28
N CYS A 123 7.48 1.32 50.73
CA CYS A 123 8.84 0.96 51.02
C CYS A 123 9.61 0.66 49.73
N ASP A 124 9.77 1.70 48.90
CA ASP A 124 10.58 1.69 47.70
C ASP A 124 11.82 2.59 47.86
N CYS A 125 12.56 2.78 46.77
CA CYS A 125 13.81 3.53 46.79
C CYS A 125 13.64 5.02 47.16
N ARG A 126 12.43 5.60 47.16
CA ARG A 126 12.21 6.96 47.68
C ARG A 126 12.40 7.04 49.18
N LEU A 127 12.17 5.94 49.89
CA LEU A 127 12.29 5.87 51.33
C LEU A 127 13.73 5.53 51.77
N SER A 128 14.64 5.19 50.85
CA SER A 128 15.97 4.67 51.20
C SER A 128 16.80 5.61 52.08
N TRP A 129 16.62 6.92 51.94
CA TRP A 129 17.32 7.91 52.75
C TRP A 129 16.88 7.91 54.21
N ILE A 130 15.65 7.47 54.54
CA ILE A 130 15.15 7.46 55.93
C ILE A 130 15.97 6.49 56.77
N LEU A 131 16.41 5.37 56.18
CA LEU A 131 17.21 4.37 56.88
C LEU A 131 18.57 4.94 57.31
N ASP A 132 19.18 5.77 56.47
CA ASP A 132 20.44 6.44 56.79
C ASP A 132 20.22 7.57 57.79
N TRP A 133 19.11 8.31 57.63
CA TRP A 133 18.72 9.40 58.53
C TRP A 133 18.51 8.92 59.97
N LEU A 134 17.80 7.81 60.15
CA LEU A 134 17.56 7.17 61.44
C LEU A 134 18.86 6.69 62.11
N LYS A 135 19.76 6.07 61.34
CA LYS A 135 21.03 5.53 61.85
C LYS A 135 22.03 6.61 62.26
N VAL A 136 22.15 7.68 61.47
CA VAL A 136 23.22 8.70 61.65
C VAL A 136 22.91 9.68 62.78
N LYS A 137 21.63 9.99 63.01
CA LYS A 137 21.24 11.07 63.93
C LYS A 137 20.81 10.60 65.32
N GLY A 138 20.68 9.29 65.53
CA GLY A 138 20.20 8.76 66.81
C GLY A 138 18.78 9.26 67.14
N THR A 139 17.97 9.50 66.10
CA THR A 139 16.55 9.78 66.28
C THR A 139 15.86 8.45 66.56
N ASP A 140 15.15 8.40 67.68
CA ASP A 140 14.35 7.26 68.08
C ASP A 140 13.01 7.31 67.31
N LEU A 141 12.71 6.20 66.63
CA LEU A 141 11.35 5.91 66.21
C LEU A 141 10.59 5.47 67.45
N GLU A 142 9.66 6.31 67.89
CA GLU A 142 8.87 6.09 69.10
C GLU A 142 7.67 5.16 68.84
N ASP A 143 7.39 4.86 67.57
CA ASP A 143 6.40 3.91 67.10
C ASP A 143 6.96 2.93 66.05
N GLU A 144 6.13 2.00 65.57
CA GLU A 144 6.53 0.94 64.64
C GLU A 144 5.85 1.10 63.27
N PRO A 145 6.37 1.97 62.38
CA PRO A 145 5.82 2.11 61.05
C PRO A 145 6.13 0.87 60.20
N THR A 146 5.12 0.38 59.48
CA THR A 146 5.19 -0.80 58.63
C THR A 146 4.93 -0.45 57.17
N CYS A 147 5.47 -1.25 56.27
CA CYS A 147 5.25 -1.10 54.83
C CYS A 147 3.84 -1.53 54.44
N GLN A 148 3.18 -0.75 53.59
CA GLN A 148 1.93 -1.11 52.93
C GLN A 148 2.16 -1.61 51.50
N SER A 149 3.26 -1.19 50.88
CA SER A 149 3.72 -1.66 49.57
C SER A 149 5.25 -1.59 49.50
N PRO A 150 5.91 -2.26 48.55
CA PRO A 150 5.39 -3.30 47.63
C PRO A 150 4.91 -4.56 48.38
N SER A 151 4.23 -5.47 47.67
CA SER A 151 3.54 -6.63 48.27
C SER A 151 4.49 -7.58 49.02
N HIS A 152 5.71 -7.78 48.54
CA HIS A 152 6.72 -8.59 49.25
C HIS A 152 7.22 -7.98 50.57
N LEU A 153 7.09 -6.66 50.78
CA LEU A 153 7.46 -5.99 52.03
C LEU A 153 6.26 -5.69 52.93
N GLN A 154 5.04 -5.96 52.48
CA GLN A 154 3.83 -5.59 53.21
C GLN A 154 3.83 -6.14 54.65
N GLY A 155 3.58 -5.26 55.63
CA GLY A 155 3.62 -5.57 57.07
C GLY A 155 5.01 -5.55 57.70
N THR A 156 6.08 -5.42 56.92
CA THR A 156 7.46 -5.36 57.46
C THR A 156 7.70 -3.99 58.12
N ALA A 157 8.23 -4.00 59.33
CA ALA A 157 8.60 -2.76 60.03
C ALA A 157 9.78 -2.07 59.35
N ILE A 158 9.69 -0.75 59.11
CA ILE A 158 10.71 0.03 58.39
C ILE A 158 12.10 -0.08 59.03
N ARG A 159 12.17 -0.18 60.36
CA ARG A 159 13.42 -0.36 61.12
C ARG A 159 14.17 -1.65 60.82
N LEU A 160 13.48 -2.67 60.30
CA LEU A 160 14.06 -3.97 59.95
C LEU A 160 14.60 -4.00 58.52
N LEU A 161 14.26 -2.99 57.72
CA LEU A 161 14.69 -2.90 56.34
C LEU A 161 16.16 -2.47 56.25
N ASN A 162 16.78 -2.93 55.18
CA ASN A 162 18.10 -2.49 54.76
C ASN A 162 18.02 -1.71 53.43
N GLN A 163 19.16 -1.21 52.97
CA GLN A 163 19.25 -0.47 51.71
C GLN A 163 18.86 -1.32 50.48
N THR A 164 19.10 -2.63 50.52
CA THR A 164 18.82 -3.52 49.40
C THR A 164 17.33 -3.82 49.27
N ASP A 165 16.60 -3.94 50.37
CA ASP A 165 15.15 -4.18 50.39
C ASP A 165 14.39 -3.05 49.68
N LEU A 166 14.88 -1.81 49.80
CA LEU A 166 14.27 -0.62 49.19
C LEU A 166 14.74 -0.36 47.76
N LYS A 167 15.95 -0.81 47.39
CA LYS A 167 16.54 -0.54 46.07
C LYS A 167 16.23 -1.62 45.04
N PHE A 168 15.99 -2.86 45.46
CA PHE A 168 15.65 -3.96 44.56
C PHE A 168 14.14 -4.23 44.59
N TRP A 169 13.52 -4.23 43.41
CA TRP A 169 12.09 -4.47 43.26
C TRP A 169 11.82 -5.96 43.03
N GLN A 170 11.07 -6.62 43.92
CA GLN A 170 10.83 -8.07 43.78
C GLN A 170 9.48 -8.43 43.14
N ASP A 171 8.46 -7.60 43.27
CA ASP A 171 7.12 -7.90 42.75
C ASP A 171 7.15 -8.05 41.22
N ASN A 172 6.78 -9.25 40.73
CA ASN A 172 6.81 -9.63 39.31
C ASN A 172 8.17 -9.45 38.62
N CYS A 173 9.27 -9.38 39.39
CA CYS A 173 10.61 -9.39 38.84
C CYS A 173 10.98 -10.83 38.42
N PRO A 174 11.41 -11.08 37.16
CA PRO A 174 11.87 -12.41 36.78
C PRO A 174 13.08 -12.84 37.64
N GLN A 175 13.07 -14.07 38.14
CA GLN A 175 14.11 -14.57 39.06
C GLN A 175 15.54 -14.50 38.51
N VAL A 176 15.70 -14.55 37.19
CA VAL A 176 16.99 -14.48 36.49
C VAL A 176 17.50 -13.05 36.30
N CYS A 177 16.64 -12.05 36.52
CA CYS A 177 16.92 -10.65 36.27
C CYS A 177 17.13 -9.88 37.57
N THR A 178 17.75 -8.70 37.44
CA THR A 178 17.87 -7.73 38.53
C THR A 178 16.95 -6.55 38.24
N CYS A 179 16.02 -6.27 39.14
CA CYS A 179 15.10 -5.14 39.00
C CYS A 179 15.46 -4.04 39.99
N ASN A 180 15.95 -2.91 39.49
CA ASN A 180 16.40 -1.77 40.29
C ASN A 180 15.34 -0.67 40.32
N CYS A 181 14.95 -0.25 41.51
CA CYS A 181 14.09 0.93 41.70
C CYS A 181 14.91 2.20 41.50
N VAL A 182 14.36 3.14 40.72
CA VAL A 182 14.94 4.46 40.48
C VAL A 182 13.91 5.54 40.75
N THR A 183 14.34 6.64 41.34
CA THR A 183 13.49 7.79 41.66
C THR A 183 13.48 8.80 40.51
N ASN A 184 12.31 9.41 40.26
CA ASN A 184 12.16 10.56 39.37
C ASN A 184 11.29 11.61 40.06
N GLY A 185 11.91 12.51 40.82
CA GLY A 185 11.18 13.44 41.68
C GLY A 185 10.40 12.67 42.76
N THR A 186 9.07 12.71 42.68
CA THR A 186 8.17 12.07 43.65
C THR A 186 7.69 10.67 43.24
N SER A 187 7.94 10.25 42.00
CA SER A 187 7.58 8.93 41.47
C SER A 187 8.78 7.98 41.41
N THR A 188 8.48 6.70 41.23
CA THR A 188 9.48 5.63 41.03
C THR A 188 9.20 4.87 39.75
N TYR A 189 10.25 4.30 39.19
CA TYR A 189 10.20 3.38 38.07
C TYR A 189 11.28 2.32 38.23
N THR A 190 11.18 1.24 37.44
CA THR A 190 12.10 0.11 37.53
C THR A 190 12.95 0.00 36.26
N ILE A 191 14.27 -0.20 36.45
CA ILE A 191 15.21 -0.62 35.41
C ILE A 191 15.50 -2.11 35.60
N ILE A 192 15.30 -2.90 34.55
CA ILE A 192 15.36 -4.36 34.62
C ILE A 192 16.52 -4.85 33.78
N ASP A 193 17.48 -5.50 34.42
CA ASP A 193 18.65 -6.10 33.78
C ASP A 193 18.53 -7.63 33.76
N CYS A 194 18.27 -8.14 32.57
CA CYS A 194 18.23 -9.55 32.21
C CYS A 194 19.37 -9.92 31.23
N SER A 195 20.40 -9.09 31.12
CA SER A 195 21.48 -9.27 30.16
C SER A 195 22.43 -10.40 30.53
N ASN A 196 22.98 -11.07 29.51
CA ASN A 196 23.98 -12.13 29.69
C ASN A 196 23.55 -13.23 30.68
N LYS A 197 22.27 -13.66 30.59
CA LYS A 197 21.68 -14.71 31.43
C LYS A 197 21.40 -16.01 30.67
N ILE A 198 21.88 -16.12 29.42
CA ILE A 198 21.71 -17.29 28.56
C ILE A 198 20.21 -17.60 28.33
N LEU A 199 19.38 -16.55 28.24
CA LEU A 199 17.94 -16.67 28.03
C LEU A 199 17.65 -17.11 26.60
N ASN A 200 16.83 -18.14 26.43
CA ASN A 200 16.36 -18.58 25.11
C ASN A 200 15.01 -17.96 24.72
N LYS A 201 14.32 -17.33 25.68
CA LYS A 201 13.01 -16.70 25.54
C LYS A 201 12.92 -15.48 26.45
N ILE A 202 12.06 -14.53 26.11
CA ILE A 202 11.76 -13.38 26.96
C ILE A 202 10.91 -13.86 28.16
N PRO A 203 11.21 -13.42 29.40
CA PRO A 203 10.34 -13.66 30.57
C PRO A 203 8.90 -13.21 30.33
N ALA A 204 7.93 -13.95 30.88
CA ALA A 204 6.50 -13.74 30.62
C ALA A 204 5.92 -12.50 31.30
N GLU A 205 6.48 -12.13 32.46
CA GLU A 205 5.99 -11.04 33.30
C GLU A 205 7.14 -10.14 33.73
N PHE A 206 6.86 -8.85 33.82
CA PHE A 206 7.77 -7.84 34.33
C PHE A 206 7.00 -6.90 35.27
N PRO A 207 7.68 -6.15 36.17
CA PRO A 207 7.08 -5.08 36.94
C PRO A 207 6.32 -4.08 36.07
N SER A 208 5.09 -3.70 36.45
CA SER A 208 4.25 -2.79 35.65
C SER A 208 4.81 -1.36 35.54
N ASN A 209 5.66 -0.95 36.48
CA ASN A 209 6.37 0.34 36.47
C ASN A 209 7.75 0.26 35.77
N ALA A 210 7.98 -0.78 34.96
CA ALA A 210 9.19 -0.92 34.16
C ALA A 210 9.31 0.23 33.15
N LYS A 211 10.45 0.91 33.16
CA LYS A 211 10.79 1.96 32.18
C LYS A 211 11.84 1.49 31.18
N GLU A 212 12.70 0.58 31.61
CA GLU A 212 13.78 0.01 30.83
C GLU A 212 13.87 -1.50 31.09
N ILE A 213 13.90 -2.28 30.00
CA ILE A 213 14.16 -3.72 30.02
C ILE A 213 15.38 -3.98 29.14
N ASP A 214 16.41 -4.56 29.74
CA ASP A 214 17.63 -4.94 29.07
C ASP A 214 17.77 -6.46 28.99
N LEU A 215 17.75 -7.00 27.77
CA LEU A 215 17.84 -8.41 27.42
C LEU A 215 19.03 -8.68 26.48
N HIS A 216 20.00 -7.77 26.38
CA HIS A 216 21.13 -7.96 25.48
C HIS A 216 22.01 -9.17 25.84
N ASP A 217 22.79 -9.64 24.86
CA ASP A 217 23.74 -10.76 25.01
C ASP A 217 23.05 -12.04 25.55
N ASN A 218 21.95 -12.43 24.94
CA ASN A 218 21.21 -13.65 25.26
C ASN A 218 21.05 -14.53 24.00
N ASN A 219 20.29 -15.62 24.11
CA ASN A 219 20.03 -16.57 23.03
C ASN A 219 18.57 -16.53 22.57
N ILE A 220 17.90 -15.38 22.70
CA ILE A 220 16.46 -15.24 22.47
C ILE A 220 16.17 -15.35 20.98
N ILE A 221 15.24 -16.24 20.61
CA ILE A 221 14.93 -16.55 19.21
C ILE A 221 13.66 -15.86 18.68
N SER A 222 12.75 -15.49 19.57
CA SER A 222 11.48 -14.83 19.24
C SER A 222 10.99 -13.96 20.40
N PHE A 223 10.04 -13.07 20.09
CA PHE A 223 9.29 -12.30 21.09
C PHE A 223 8.14 -13.10 21.75
N ASP A 224 8.08 -14.42 21.56
CA ASP A 224 6.99 -15.22 22.10
C ASP A 224 6.97 -15.16 23.63
N GLY A 225 5.80 -14.85 24.19
CA GLY A 225 5.61 -14.65 25.62
C GLY A 225 5.84 -13.22 26.10
N PHE A 226 6.35 -12.33 25.26
CA PHE A 226 6.44 -10.91 25.59
C PHE A 226 5.05 -10.26 25.53
N ARG A 227 4.51 -9.93 26.70
CA ARG A 227 3.20 -9.28 26.83
C ARG A 227 3.37 -7.77 26.98
N ALA A 228 3.32 -7.04 25.86
CA ALA A 228 3.47 -5.58 25.86
C ALA A 228 2.31 -4.83 26.57
N ASP A 229 1.13 -5.45 26.69
CA ASP A 229 -0.13 -4.78 27.07
C ASP A 229 -0.12 -4.11 28.45
N HIS A 230 0.67 -4.63 29.39
CA HIS A 230 0.75 -4.14 30.78
C HIS A 230 1.91 -3.16 31.01
N LEU A 231 2.80 -2.99 30.04
CA LEU A 231 4.04 -2.22 30.15
C LEU A 231 3.86 -0.80 29.61
N LEU A 232 2.88 -0.08 30.15
CA LEU A 232 2.45 1.23 29.65
C LEU A 232 3.52 2.32 29.77
N ASP A 233 4.48 2.17 30.68
CA ASP A 233 5.55 3.14 30.93
C ASP A 233 6.90 2.75 30.30
N LEU A 234 6.98 1.61 29.59
CA LEU A 234 8.22 1.10 29.02
C LEU A 234 8.70 1.98 27.86
N GLN A 235 9.86 2.61 28.06
CA GLN A 235 10.47 3.51 27.08
C GLN A 235 11.66 2.90 26.36
N ILE A 236 12.38 1.99 27.02
CA ILE A 236 13.62 1.41 26.51
C ILE A 236 13.49 -0.11 26.52
N LEU A 237 13.66 -0.72 25.35
CA LEU A 237 13.78 -2.17 25.20
C LEU A 237 15.08 -2.48 24.45
N ASN A 238 16.00 -3.13 25.15
CA ASN A 238 17.26 -3.59 24.55
C ASN A 238 17.19 -5.10 24.35
N VAL A 239 17.26 -5.55 23.10
CA VAL A 239 17.30 -6.96 22.70
C VAL A 239 18.47 -7.22 21.73
N GLU A 240 19.53 -6.42 21.84
CA GLU A 240 20.73 -6.58 21.01
C GLU A 240 21.42 -7.93 21.24
N ASN A 241 22.21 -8.38 20.26
CA ASN A 241 23.05 -9.57 20.37
C ASN A 241 22.26 -10.79 20.86
N ASN A 242 21.21 -11.10 20.13
CA ASN A 242 20.33 -12.25 20.36
C ASN A 242 20.19 -13.05 19.06
N ASN A 243 19.34 -14.07 19.06
CA ASN A 243 19.11 -14.93 17.89
C ASN A 243 17.74 -14.69 17.24
N LEU A 244 17.19 -13.47 17.35
CA LEU A 244 15.84 -13.16 16.84
C LEU A 244 15.81 -13.33 15.33
N SER A 245 15.00 -14.27 14.84
CA SER A 245 14.80 -14.48 13.39
C SER A 245 13.59 -13.73 12.84
N MET A 246 12.65 -13.36 13.72
CA MET A 246 11.44 -12.63 13.39
C MET A 246 11.05 -11.68 14.53
N ALA A 247 10.50 -10.53 14.16
CA ALA A 247 9.99 -9.54 15.09
C ALA A 247 8.47 -9.35 14.91
N ASP A 248 7.68 -10.33 15.35
CA ASP A 248 6.21 -10.33 15.21
C ASP A 248 5.50 -9.98 16.51
N THR A 249 5.87 -8.87 17.15
CA THR A 249 5.22 -8.38 18.38
C THR A 249 4.72 -6.96 18.21
N ASP A 250 3.62 -6.66 18.89
CA ASP A 250 3.27 -5.28 19.16
C ASP A 250 4.21 -4.74 20.24
N LEU A 251 4.60 -3.47 20.08
CA LEU A 251 5.44 -2.78 21.05
C LEU A 251 4.56 -1.89 21.93
N PRO A 252 4.94 -1.63 23.20
CA PRO A 252 4.23 -0.68 24.03
C PRO A 252 4.16 0.70 23.36
N PRO A 253 3.03 1.43 23.52
CA PRO A 253 2.83 2.71 22.85
C PRO A 253 3.79 3.82 23.33
N SER A 254 4.40 3.65 24.50
CA SER A 254 5.36 4.56 25.11
C SER A 254 6.82 4.30 24.70
N ILE A 255 7.08 3.27 23.89
CA ILE A 255 8.43 2.90 23.48
C ILE A 255 9.11 4.06 22.71
N LYS A 256 10.35 4.34 23.09
CA LYS A 256 11.17 5.41 22.49
C LYS A 256 12.48 4.87 21.94
N VAL A 257 13.09 3.96 22.68
CA VAL A 257 14.38 3.36 22.34
C VAL A 257 14.19 1.87 22.16
N LEU A 258 14.51 1.38 20.97
CA LEU A 258 14.48 -0.03 20.64
C LEU A 258 15.84 -0.47 20.09
N LYS A 259 16.59 -1.24 20.86
CA LYS A 259 17.89 -1.72 20.40
C LYS A 259 17.78 -3.15 19.86
N LEU A 260 18.05 -3.35 18.58
CA LEU A 260 17.80 -4.60 17.83
C LEU A 260 19.01 -5.09 17.02
N ALA A 261 20.15 -4.40 17.09
CA ALA A 261 21.37 -4.81 16.39
C ALA A 261 21.86 -6.20 16.83
N GLY A 262 22.61 -6.87 15.96
CA GLY A 262 23.24 -8.15 16.28
C GLY A 262 22.25 -9.31 16.42
N ASN A 263 21.16 -9.30 15.66
CA ASN A 263 20.18 -10.39 15.60
C ASN A 263 20.21 -11.10 14.23
N ASN A 264 19.27 -12.01 13.98
CA ASN A 264 19.16 -12.74 12.71
C ASN A 264 17.92 -12.32 11.90
N LEU A 265 17.47 -11.07 12.04
CA LEU A 265 16.29 -10.58 11.34
C LEU A 265 16.56 -10.45 9.84
N SER A 266 15.66 -11.01 9.03
CA SER A 266 15.73 -10.91 7.58
C SER A 266 14.87 -9.77 7.02
N ARG A 267 13.81 -9.39 7.74
CA ARG A 267 12.81 -8.40 7.34
C ARG A 267 12.39 -7.53 8.50
N PHE A 268 12.30 -6.23 8.27
CA PHE A 268 11.77 -5.31 9.25
C PHE A 268 10.22 -5.37 9.25
N PRO A 269 9.55 -5.46 10.41
CA PRO A 269 8.11 -5.73 10.50
C PRO A 269 7.28 -4.47 10.19
N MET A 270 7.22 -4.12 8.91
CA MET A 270 6.57 -2.88 8.42
C MET A 270 5.09 -2.78 8.78
N LYS A 271 4.38 -3.91 8.96
CA LYS A 271 2.96 -3.86 9.34
C LYS A 271 2.75 -3.38 10.77
N LYS A 272 3.64 -3.73 11.69
CA LYS A 272 3.50 -3.43 13.13
C LYS A 272 4.21 -2.14 13.52
N TRP A 273 5.41 -1.88 13.01
CA TRP A 273 6.29 -0.84 13.55
C TRP A 273 6.46 0.39 12.65
N ASN A 274 5.85 0.43 11.46
CA ASN A 274 5.99 1.55 10.53
C ASN A 274 5.49 2.89 11.13
N SER A 275 4.46 2.84 11.96
CA SER A 275 3.88 4.03 12.61
C SER A 275 4.51 4.38 13.96
N THR A 276 5.39 3.53 14.49
CA THR A 276 6.05 3.77 15.77
C THR A 276 7.10 4.87 15.61
N ARG A 277 7.10 5.85 16.52
CA ARG A 277 8.04 6.96 16.53
C ARG A 277 9.16 6.67 17.53
N PHE A 278 10.29 6.22 17.02
CA PHE A 278 11.48 5.96 17.82
C PHE A 278 12.32 7.22 17.96
N ASP A 279 12.82 7.47 19.17
CA ASP A 279 13.92 8.42 19.40
C ASP A 279 15.24 7.79 18.97
N VAL A 280 15.43 6.50 19.29
CA VAL A 280 16.63 5.72 18.91
C VAL A 280 16.23 4.30 18.52
N ILE A 281 16.75 3.80 17.40
CA ILE A 281 16.66 2.39 17.01
C ILE A 281 17.99 1.90 16.41
N THR A 282 18.43 0.70 16.80
CA THR A 282 19.62 0.05 16.24
C THR A 282 19.21 -1.15 15.39
N LEU A 283 19.75 -1.29 14.18
CA LEU A 283 19.33 -2.29 13.19
C LEU A 283 20.51 -2.99 12.49
N SER A 284 21.74 -2.58 12.78
CA SER A 284 22.95 -3.15 12.19
C SER A 284 23.12 -4.63 12.56
N GLN A 285 24.05 -5.28 11.86
CA GLN A 285 24.44 -6.67 12.15
C GLN A 285 23.29 -7.69 12.13
N ASN A 286 22.20 -7.39 11.42
CA ASN A 286 21.12 -8.33 11.11
C ASN A 286 21.30 -8.96 9.72
N SER A 287 20.55 -10.03 9.45
CA SER A 287 20.60 -10.80 8.19
C SER A 287 19.66 -10.25 7.11
N TRP A 288 19.64 -8.93 6.90
CA TRP A 288 18.65 -8.26 6.04
C TRP A 288 18.66 -8.78 4.60
N VAL A 289 17.49 -9.15 4.11
CA VAL A 289 17.27 -9.58 2.71
C VAL A 289 17.01 -8.37 1.83
N CYS A 290 17.75 -8.27 0.72
CA CYS A 290 17.76 -7.12 -0.18
C CYS A 290 17.19 -7.47 -1.54
N ASP A 291 15.88 -7.66 -1.59
CA ASP A 291 15.10 -7.84 -2.80
C ASP A 291 14.08 -6.70 -2.97
N CYS A 292 13.07 -6.90 -3.83
CA CYS A 292 12.13 -5.84 -4.13
C CYS A 292 11.22 -5.46 -2.95
N GLU A 293 10.96 -6.37 -2.00
CA GLU A 293 10.17 -6.04 -0.80
C GLU A 293 10.95 -5.16 0.18
N ALA A 294 12.28 -5.23 0.14
CA ALA A 294 13.16 -4.40 0.97
C ALA A 294 13.10 -2.91 0.61
N TRP A 295 12.52 -2.55 -0.55
CA TRP A 295 12.36 -1.15 -0.95
C TRP A 295 11.58 -0.32 0.09
N ASN A 296 10.52 -0.87 0.68
CA ASN A 296 9.74 -0.16 1.70
C ASN A 296 10.56 0.05 2.99
N PHE A 297 11.37 -0.95 3.36
CA PHE A 297 12.27 -0.84 4.50
C PHE A 297 13.36 0.21 4.25
N ARG A 298 13.94 0.24 3.04
CA ARG A 298 14.89 1.27 2.62
C ARG A 298 14.29 2.67 2.70
N GLU A 299 13.08 2.87 2.19
CA GLU A 299 12.38 4.16 2.26
C GLU A 299 12.11 4.56 3.72
N TRP A 300 11.72 3.59 4.56
CA TRP A 300 11.55 3.81 5.98
C TRP A 300 12.86 4.22 6.67
N LEU A 301 14.01 3.60 6.34
CA LEU A 301 15.32 3.99 6.87
C LEU A 301 15.67 5.44 6.50
N VAL A 302 15.45 5.84 5.25
CA VAL A 302 15.72 7.23 4.82
C VAL A 302 14.81 8.23 5.51
N LYS A 303 13.53 7.89 5.68
CA LYS A 303 12.57 8.72 6.40
C LYS A 303 12.94 8.89 7.88
N ASN A 304 13.48 7.85 8.51
CA ASN A 304 13.82 7.83 9.94
C ASN A 304 15.33 7.90 10.21
N LYS A 305 16.10 8.53 9.30
CA LYS A 305 17.57 8.54 9.35
C LYS A 305 18.17 9.08 10.64
N GLU A 306 17.47 9.96 11.35
CA GLU A 306 17.93 10.57 12.60
C GLU A 306 17.69 9.65 13.80
N SER A 307 16.63 8.83 13.76
CA SER A 307 16.31 7.86 14.80
C SER A 307 17.15 6.59 14.68
N VAL A 308 17.52 6.19 13.47
CA VAL A 308 18.34 4.97 13.25
C VAL A 308 19.81 5.30 13.52
N SER A 309 20.29 5.04 14.73
CA SER A 309 21.61 5.50 15.19
C SER A 309 22.78 4.85 14.44
N ASP A 310 22.60 3.61 13.97
CA ASP A 310 23.61 2.80 13.28
C ASP A 310 23.31 2.63 11.77
N ILE A 311 22.62 3.62 11.18
CA ILE A 311 22.12 3.54 9.80
C ILE A 311 23.18 3.22 8.74
N GLN A 312 24.43 3.66 8.95
CA GLN A 312 25.56 3.43 8.05
C GLN A 312 26.07 1.98 8.07
N GLU A 313 25.63 1.18 9.04
CA GLU A 313 26.03 -0.21 9.23
C GLU A 313 24.90 -1.20 8.87
N VAL A 314 23.72 -0.68 8.49
CA VAL A 314 22.59 -1.49 8.03
C VAL A 314 22.84 -1.97 6.60
N ARG A 315 23.22 -3.25 6.47
CA ARG A 315 23.71 -3.86 5.23
C ARG A 315 22.92 -5.10 4.83
N CYS A 316 22.91 -5.41 3.55
CA CYS A 316 22.38 -6.66 2.99
C CYS A 316 23.23 -7.87 3.38
N ARG A 317 22.60 -8.99 3.74
CA ARG A 317 23.29 -10.25 4.09
C ARG A 317 22.60 -11.52 3.54
N ASP A 318 21.85 -11.42 2.46
CA ASP A 318 21.14 -12.55 1.83
C ASP A 318 22.01 -13.51 1.00
N GLY A 319 23.34 -13.32 0.98
CA GLY A 319 24.25 -14.15 0.18
C GLY A 319 24.13 -13.92 -1.33
N GLY A 320 23.40 -12.88 -1.76
CA GLY A 320 23.24 -12.49 -3.15
C GLY A 320 24.28 -11.47 -3.63
N LYS A 321 24.05 -10.90 -4.83
CA LYS A 321 24.91 -9.86 -5.44
C LYS A 321 25.03 -8.57 -4.61
N LEU A 322 24.04 -8.30 -3.77
CA LEU A 322 23.98 -7.09 -2.95
C LEU A 322 24.60 -7.29 -1.57
N THR A 323 25.13 -8.48 -1.27
CA THR A 323 25.76 -8.78 0.02
C THR A 323 26.77 -7.70 0.42
N ASN A 324 26.70 -7.28 1.69
CA ASN A 324 27.53 -6.27 2.32
C ASN A 324 27.33 -4.82 1.81
N ARG A 325 26.37 -4.56 0.91
CA ARG A 325 26.01 -3.19 0.50
C ARG A 325 25.11 -2.53 1.57
N ILE A 326 25.30 -1.24 1.79
CA ILE A 326 24.48 -0.45 2.73
C ILE A 326 23.11 -0.21 2.11
N ILE A 327 22.03 -0.52 2.84
CA ILE A 327 20.66 -0.52 2.28
C ILE A 327 20.23 0.86 1.80
N ILE A 328 20.56 1.93 2.54
CA ILE A 328 20.15 3.30 2.19
C ILE A 328 20.78 3.82 0.88
N GLU A 329 21.93 3.26 0.49
CA GLU A 329 22.64 3.62 -0.75
C GLU A 329 22.09 2.89 -1.98
N LEU A 330 21.26 1.86 -1.78
CA LEU A 330 20.70 1.08 -2.88
C LEU A 330 19.56 1.83 -3.58
N SER A 331 19.59 1.76 -4.91
CA SER A 331 18.53 2.30 -5.76
C SER A 331 17.38 1.30 -5.92
N LYS A 332 16.25 1.79 -6.44
CA LYS A 332 15.12 0.91 -6.78
C LYS A 332 15.49 -0.11 -7.85
N GLN A 333 16.39 0.23 -8.77
CA GLN A 333 16.85 -0.72 -9.78
C GLN A 333 17.71 -1.84 -9.18
N ASP A 334 18.51 -1.54 -8.15
CA ASP A 334 19.33 -2.55 -7.47
C ASP A 334 18.45 -3.59 -6.77
N LEU A 335 17.45 -3.14 -6.01
CA LEU A 335 16.53 -3.99 -5.23
C LEU A 335 15.43 -4.65 -6.09
N CYS A 336 14.93 -3.95 -7.12
CA CYS A 336 13.84 -4.41 -8.00
C CYS A 336 14.29 -4.46 -9.49
N PRO A 337 15.20 -5.36 -9.89
CA PRO A 337 15.70 -5.43 -11.27
C PRO A 337 14.62 -5.87 -12.29
N THR A 338 13.52 -6.48 -11.86
CA THR A 338 12.51 -7.12 -12.71
C THR A 338 11.56 -6.17 -13.45
N LEU A 339 11.69 -4.85 -13.30
CA LEU A 339 10.92 -3.84 -14.06
C LEU A 339 11.41 -3.63 -15.51
N GLN A 340 12.49 -4.29 -15.95
CA GLN A 340 12.90 -4.27 -17.36
C GLN A 340 12.25 -5.37 -18.22
N ASN A 341 11.95 -6.55 -17.65
CA ASN A 341 11.42 -7.67 -18.43
C ASN A 341 9.98 -7.43 -18.91
N SER A 342 9.18 -6.66 -18.17
CA SER A 342 7.83 -6.28 -18.61
C SER A 342 7.86 -5.43 -19.88
N LYS A 343 8.83 -4.52 -20.03
CA LYS A 343 8.98 -3.73 -21.26
C LYS A 343 9.38 -4.59 -22.45
N ILE A 344 10.28 -5.56 -22.26
CA ILE A 344 10.72 -6.47 -23.33
C ILE A 344 9.56 -7.36 -23.78
N ILE A 345 8.78 -7.92 -22.84
CA ILE A 345 7.62 -8.76 -23.16
C ILE A 345 6.55 -7.95 -23.91
N ILE A 346 6.29 -6.70 -23.51
CA ILE A 346 5.37 -5.80 -24.21
C ILE A 346 5.88 -5.49 -25.63
N ILE A 347 7.17 -5.19 -25.80
CA ILE A 347 7.76 -4.92 -27.11
C ILE A 347 7.64 -6.15 -28.02
N ILE A 348 7.97 -7.34 -27.53
CA ILE A 348 7.85 -8.60 -28.29
C ILE A 348 6.38 -8.85 -28.67
N ALA A 349 5.44 -8.67 -27.74
CA ALA A 349 4.00 -8.84 -28.02
C ALA A 349 3.50 -7.86 -29.09
N VAL A 350 3.93 -6.59 -29.05
CA VAL A 350 3.59 -5.57 -30.05
C VAL A 350 4.18 -5.91 -31.41
N VAL A 351 5.45 -6.37 -31.46
CA VAL A 351 6.09 -6.79 -32.72
C VAL A 351 5.39 -8.00 -33.32
N ILE A 352 5.05 -9.02 -32.52
CA ILE A 352 4.29 -10.19 -32.98
C ILE A 352 2.92 -9.77 -33.49
N LEU A 353 2.19 -8.91 -32.76
CA LEU A 353 0.89 -8.40 -33.19
C LEU A 353 0.99 -7.63 -34.52
N PHE A 354 2.02 -6.80 -34.67
CA PHE A 354 2.27 -6.07 -35.92
C PHE A 354 2.55 -7.04 -37.10
N ILE A 355 3.39 -8.06 -36.90
CA ILE A 355 3.65 -9.09 -37.92
C ILE A 355 2.35 -9.81 -38.30
N VAL A 356 1.54 -10.21 -37.32
CA VAL A 356 0.24 -10.87 -37.56
C VAL A 356 -0.69 -9.96 -38.35
N ILE A 357 -0.79 -8.67 -37.99
CA ILE A 357 -1.61 -7.70 -38.73
C ILE A 357 -1.10 -7.55 -40.16
N CYS A 358 0.22 -7.40 -40.36
CA CYS A 358 0.80 -7.30 -41.70
C CYS A 358 0.54 -8.55 -42.55
N VAL A 359 0.72 -9.74 -41.98
CA VAL A 359 0.43 -11.02 -42.66
C VAL A 359 -1.05 -11.14 -43.00
N CYS A 360 -1.95 -10.82 -42.06
CA CYS A 360 -3.39 -10.78 -42.30
C CYS A 360 -3.75 -9.78 -43.41
N CYS A 361 -3.21 -8.56 -43.38
CA CYS A 361 -3.41 -7.55 -44.41
C CYS A 361 -2.89 -8.02 -45.79
N CYS A 362 -1.76 -8.73 -45.84
CA CYS A 362 -1.24 -9.31 -47.07
C CYS A 362 -2.13 -10.45 -47.61
N ILE A 363 -2.53 -11.40 -46.75
CA ILE A 363 -3.40 -12.54 -47.13
C ILE A 363 -4.76 -12.02 -47.61
N PHE A 364 -5.37 -11.10 -46.87
CA PHE A 364 -6.71 -10.58 -47.16
C PHE A 364 -6.72 -9.33 -48.03
N ARG A 365 -5.60 -8.96 -48.67
CA ARG A 365 -5.44 -7.71 -49.44
C ARG A 365 -6.61 -7.45 -50.40
N LYS A 366 -7.03 -8.46 -51.17
CA LYS A 366 -8.15 -8.32 -52.13
C LYS A 366 -9.50 -8.13 -51.44
N ALA A 367 -9.76 -8.88 -50.36
CA ALA A 367 -11.00 -8.78 -49.60
C ALA A 367 -11.10 -7.43 -48.86
N LEU A 368 -10.00 -6.96 -48.28
CA LEU A 368 -9.91 -5.65 -47.62
C LEU A 368 -10.12 -4.50 -48.61
N VAL A 369 -9.56 -4.58 -49.81
CA VAL A 369 -9.79 -3.57 -50.87
C VAL A 369 -11.27 -3.52 -51.29
N VAL A 370 -11.91 -4.68 -51.47
CA VAL A 370 -13.34 -4.76 -51.79
C VAL A 370 -14.20 -4.24 -50.64
N PHE A 371 -13.83 -4.54 -49.40
CA PHE A 371 -14.51 -4.02 -48.20
C PHE A 371 -14.38 -2.49 -48.09
N CYS A 372 -13.17 -1.94 -48.22
CA CYS A 372 -12.94 -0.49 -48.24
C CYS A 372 -13.72 0.22 -49.38
N TYR A 373 -13.81 -0.42 -50.55
CA TYR A 373 -14.65 0.08 -51.64
C TYR A 373 -16.14 0.08 -51.26
N SER A 374 -16.63 -0.98 -50.61
CA SER A 374 -18.01 -1.06 -50.12
C SER A 374 -18.35 -0.02 -49.05
N CYS A 375 -17.36 0.42 -48.26
CA CYS A 375 -17.48 1.48 -47.27
C CYS A 375 -17.37 2.91 -47.87
N GLY A 376 -17.31 3.06 -49.20
CA GLY A 376 -17.34 4.35 -49.89
C GLY A 376 -15.98 4.89 -50.35
N CYS A 377 -14.88 4.15 -50.13
CA CYS A 377 -13.54 4.58 -50.54
C CYS A 377 -13.28 4.27 -52.02
N SER A 378 -13.73 5.15 -52.92
CA SER A 378 -13.75 4.89 -54.36
C SER A 378 -12.42 5.12 -55.10
N SER A 379 -11.37 5.52 -54.39
CA SER A 379 -10.03 5.86 -54.91
C SER A 379 -9.11 4.65 -55.13
N LEU A 380 -9.47 3.48 -54.61
CA LEU A 380 -8.67 2.25 -54.68
C LEU A 380 -8.92 1.39 -55.95
N LYS A 381 -9.74 1.89 -56.88
CA LYS A 381 -10.11 1.18 -58.12
C LYS A 381 -9.37 1.79 -59.30
N GLU A 382 -8.65 0.97 -60.06
CA GLU A 382 -8.06 1.38 -61.34
C GLU A 382 -9.15 1.88 -62.29
N LYS A 383 -8.90 3.02 -62.94
CA LYS A 383 -9.81 3.58 -63.94
C LYS A 383 -9.49 2.95 -65.29
N GLU A 384 -10.43 2.22 -65.88
CA GLU A 384 -10.32 1.74 -67.27
C GLU A 384 -10.62 2.92 -68.23
N LYS A 385 -9.87 3.00 -69.34
CA LYS A 385 -10.05 4.05 -70.37
C LYS A 385 -11.37 3.84 -71.13
N HIS A 386 -12.04 4.94 -71.47
CA HIS A 386 -13.35 4.94 -72.13
C HIS A 386 -13.21 4.67 -73.64
N GLU A 387 -13.10 3.40 -74.01
CA GLU A 387 -12.96 3.00 -75.43
C GLU A 387 -14.09 2.10 -75.94
N PHE A 388 -15.05 1.73 -75.08
CA PHE A 388 -16.12 0.78 -75.40
C PHE A 388 -17.50 1.46 -75.41
N ALA A 389 -18.37 1.08 -76.35
CA ALA A 389 -19.73 1.60 -76.41
C ALA A 389 -20.60 1.14 -75.23
N PHE A 390 -20.39 -0.08 -74.73
CA PHE A 390 -21.13 -0.67 -73.62
C PHE A 390 -20.22 -1.03 -72.43
N ASP A 391 -20.74 -0.84 -71.22
CA ASP A 391 -20.03 -1.13 -69.97
C ASP A 391 -19.95 -2.65 -69.72
N ALA A 392 -20.98 -3.38 -70.11
CA ALA A 392 -21.01 -4.83 -70.04
C ALA A 392 -21.95 -5.45 -71.09
N PHE A 393 -21.64 -6.67 -71.50
CA PHE A 393 -22.50 -7.56 -72.29
C PHE A 393 -23.07 -8.64 -71.37
N LEU A 394 -24.38 -8.88 -71.37
CA LEU A 394 -24.98 -9.99 -70.62
C LEU A 394 -25.22 -11.18 -71.56
N LEU A 395 -24.45 -12.26 -71.36
CA LEU A 395 -24.53 -13.51 -72.12
C LEU A 395 -25.19 -14.59 -71.24
N TYR A 396 -26.27 -15.18 -71.74
CA TYR A 396 -27.08 -16.19 -71.04
C TYR A 396 -27.75 -17.11 -72.08
N ALA A 397 -28.28 -18.25 -71.63
CA ALA A 397 -29.09 -19.15 -72.45
C ALA A 397 -30.55 -18.69 -72.45
N GLU A 398 -31.29 -18.87 -73.55
CA GLU A 398 -32.68 -18.41 -73.69
C GLU A 398 -33.59 -18.97 -72.58
N GLU A 399 -33.33 -20.20 -72.14
CA GLU A 399 -34.04 -20.87 -71.05
C GLU A 399 -33.87 -20.17 -69.69
N ASP A 400 -32.83 -19.36 -69.52
CA ASP A 400 -32.52 -18.61 -68.30
C ASP A 400 -32.89 -17.12 -68.39
N GLU A 401 -33.65 -16.70 -69.40
CA GLU A 401 -33.95 -15.28 -69.67
C GLU A 401 -34.57 -14.57 -68.46
N ASP A 402 -35.56 -15.18 -67.80
CA ASP A 402 -36.20 -14.60 -66.62
C ASP A 402 -35.18 -14.30 -65.51
N ILE A 403 -34.23 -15.21 -65.26
CA ILE A 403 -33.20 -15.04 -64.24
C ILE A 403 -32.20 -13.96 -64.67
N ALA A 404 -31.80 -13.96 -65.94
CA ALA A 404 -30.88 -12.97 -66.47
C ALA A 404 -31.47 -11.54 -66.38
N LEU A 405 -32.74 -11.37 -66.74
CA LEU A 405 -33.39 -10.06 -66.79
C LEU A 405 -33.87 -9.57 -65.42
N SER A 406 -34.70 -10.35 -64.72
CA SER A 406 -35.32 -9.90 -63.46
C SER A 406 -34.35 -9.87 -62.29
N ASN A 407 -33.31 -10.72 -62.30
CA ASN A 407 -32.38 -10.77 -61.18
C ASN A 407 -31.07 -10.03 -61.45
N ILE A 408 -30.44 -10.24 -62.61
CA ILE A 408 -29.11 -9.69 -62.89
C ILE A 408 -29.20 -8.30 -63.53
N ALA A 409 -29.94 -8.14 -64.63
CA ALA A 409 -30.05 -6.86 -65.33
C ALA A 409 -30.73 -5.79 -64.47
N GLU A 410 -31.93 -6.07 -63.93
CA GLU A 410 -32.64 -5.14 -63.05
C GLU A 410 -31.82 -4.80 -61.78
N GLY A 411 -31.15 -5.81 -61.21
CA GLY A 411 -30.28 -5.63 -60.05
C GLY A 411 -29.06 -4.75 -60.34
N LEU A 412 -28.49 -4.82 -61.54
CA LEU A 412 -27.40 -3.95 -61.99
C LEU A 412 -27.87 -2.53 -62.24
N GLU A 413 -28.96 -2.36 -62.99
CA GLU A 413 -29.53 -1.06 -63.37
C GLU A 413 -29.99 -0.26 -62.14
N SER A 414 -30.61 -0.92 -61.16
CA SER A 414 -31.07 -0.28 -59.91
C SER A 414 -29.91 0.13 -58.97
N ARG A 415 -28.83 -0.65 -58.92
CA ARG A 415 -27.70 -0.44 -57.97
C ARG A 415 -26.54 0.35 -58.57
N ILE A 416 -26.51 0.50 -59.89
CA ILE A 416 -25.50 1.22 -60.67
C ILE A 416 -26.22 2.16 -61.65
N PRO A 417 -26.65 3.35 -61.20
CA PRO A 417 -27.36 4.28 -62.05
C PRO A 417 -26.51 4.71 -63.26
N GLY A 418 -27.04 4.51 -64.47
CA GLY A 418 -26.38 4.90 -65.72
C GLY A 418 -25.38 3.90 -66.31
N ILE A 419 -25.41 2.64 -65.86
CA ILE A 419 -24.71 1.53 -66.54
C ILE A 419 -25.29 1.32 -67.95
N ASN A 420 -24.42 1.16 -68.95
CA ASN A 420 -24.82 0.83 -70.32
C ASN A 420 -24.63 -0.67 -70.56
N LEU A 421 -25.67 -1.47 -70.29
CA LEU A 421 -25.66 -2.92 -70.41
C LEU A 421 -26.24 -3.34 -71.77
N PHE A 422 -25.49 -4.09 -72.57
CA PHE A 422 -26.00 -4.70 -73.80
C PHE A 422 -26.70 -6.03 -73.48
N ILE A 423 -27.96 -6.16 -73.91
CA ILE A 423 -28.78 -7.37 -73.75
C ILE A 423 -29.34 -7.74 -75.12
N PRO A 424 -28.94 -8.89 -75.71
CA PRO A 424 -29.33 -9.28 -77.07
C PRO A 424 -30.85 -9.25 -77.32
N THR A 425 -31.67 -9.80 -76.41
CA THR A 425 -33.13 -9.90 -76.61
C THR A 425 -33.85 -8.55 -76.54
N ARG A 426 -33.32 -7.57 -75.78
CA ARG A 426 -33.92 -6.22 -75.65
C ARG A 426 -33.65 -5.34 -76.86
N GLU A 427 -32.52 -5.50 -77.54
CA GLU A 427 -32.12 -4.64 -78.67
C GLU A 427 -32.60 -5.16 -80.04
N VAL A 428 -33.15 -6.38 -80.12
CA VAL A 428 -33.70 -6.96 -81.37
C VAL A 428 -35.08 -6.39 -81.76
N PHE A 429 -35.78 -5.71 -80.86
CA PHE A 429 -37.03 -5.00 -81.15
C PHE A 429 -36.80 -3.50 -81.33
N MET A 430 -36.22 -3.11 -82.48
CA MET A 430 -36.43 -1.85 -83.23
C MET A 430 -35.19 -1.52 -84.07
N THR A 431 -34.99 -2.21 -85.19
CA THR A 431 -34.44 -1.69 -86.48
C THR A 431 -34.19 -2.88 -87.42
N SER A 432 -34.58 -2.74 -88.69
CA SER A 432 -34.61 -3.79 -89.70
C SER A 432 -33.23 -4.11 -90.32
N SER A 433 -32.25 -4.37 -89.48
CA SER A 433 -30.93 -4.88 -89.85
C SER A 433 -30.46 -5.78 -88.72
N SER A 434 -30.19 -7.06 -89.01
CA SER A 434 -29.66 -8.03 -88.06
C SER A 434 -28.47 -7.42 -87.31
N VAL A 435 -28.68 -7.03 -86.06
CA VAL A 435 -27.60 -6.55 -85.19
C VAL A 435 -26.62 -7.71 -85.04
N ASN A 436 -25.44 -7.58 -85.63
CA ASN A 436 -24.38 -8.58 -85.49
C ASN A 436 -23.97 -8.62 -84.02
N THR A 437 -24.47 -9.62 -83.29
CA THR A 437 -24.22 -9.79 -81.85
C THR A 437 -22.72 -9.87 -81.55
N GLU A 438 -21.92 -10.36 -82.51
CA GLU A 438 -20.47 -10.43 -82.43
C GLU A 438 -19.77 -9.06 -82.50
N SER A 439 -20.28 -8.10 -83.29
CA SER A 439 -19.70 -6.75 -83.33
C SER A 439 -20.01 -5.96 -82.05
N SER A 440 -21.21 -6.13 -81.49
CA SER A 440 -21.56 -5.50 -80.21
C SER A 440 -20.78 -6.10 -79.04
N LEU A 441 -20.50 -7.41 -79.09
CA LEU A 441 -19.65 -8.11 -78.13
C LEU A 441 -18.20 -7.60 -78.15
N ALA A 442 -17.67 -7.28 -79.33
CA ALA A 442 -16.35 -6.66 -79.50
C ALA A 442 -16.24 -5.32 -78.76
N ASP A 443 -17.32 -4.55 -78.78
CA ASP A 443 -17.43 -3.18 -78.27
C ASP A 443 -17.95 -3.08 -76.81
N CYS A 444 -17.91 -4.20 -76.08
CA CYS A 444 -18.24 -4.27 -74.65
C CYS A 444 -17.01 -4.37 -73.76
N CYS A 445 -16.95 -3.56 -72.71
CA CYS A 445 -15.83 -3.52 -71.77
C CYS A 445 -15.72 -4.79 -70.91
N LYS A 446 -16.84 -5.32 -70.42
CA LYS A 446 -16.93 -6.59 -69.69
C LYS A 446 -17.94 -7.53 -70.35
N VAL A 447 -17.77 -8.83 -70.16
CA VAL A 447 -18.77 -9.83 -70.55
C VAL A 447 -19.20 -10.58 -69.30
N ILE A 448 -20.46 -10.42 -68.92
CA ILE A 448 -21.09 -11.11 -67.80
C ILE A 448 -21.76 -12.36 -68.38
N VAL A 449 -21.29 -13.53 -67.97
CA VAL A 449 -21.82 -14.81 -68.43
C VAL A 449 -22.61 -15.44 -67.29
N LEU A 450 -23.93 -15.58 -67.47
CA LEU A 450 -24.75 -16.40 -66.59
C LEU A 450 -24.52 -17.87 -66.98
N LEU A 451 -23.67 -18.53 -66.21
CA LEU A 451 -23.26 -19.90 -66.50
C LEU A 451 -24.14 -20.87 -65.71
N THR A 452 -24.99 -21.58 -66.45
CA THR A 452 -25.95 -22.60 -65.99
C THR A 452 -25.68 -23.91 -66.73
N ARG A 453 -26.49 -24.95 -66.48
CA ARG A 453 -26.35 -26.22 -67.22
C ARG A 453 -26.84 -26.07 -68.64
N GLU A 454 -27.97 -25.38 -68.77
CA GLU A 454 -28.65 -25.01 -70.00
C GLU A 454 -27.69 -24.22 -70.91
N PHE A 455 -26.90 -23.30 -70.34
CA PHE A 455 -25.85 -22.60 -71.07
C PHE A 455 -24.76 -23.51 -71.64
N LEU A 456 -24.31 -24.51 -70.87
CA LEU A 456 -23.23 -25.41 -71.28
C LEU A 456 -23.68 -26.39 -72.38
N GLU A 457 -24.96 -26.74 -72.39
CA GLU A 457 -25.57 -27.61 -73.40
C GLU A 457 -25.95 -26.88 -74.69
N ASN A 458 -26.01 -25.54 -74.66
CA ASN A 458 -26.35 -24.71 -75.81
C ASN A 458 -25.11 -24.38 -76.67
N ASP A 459 -25.01 -25.01 -77.84
CA ASP A 459 -23.89 -24.84 -78.79
C ASP A 459 -23.69 -23.39 -79.24
N GLN A 460 -24.76 -22.62 -79.43
CA GLN A 460 -24.68 -21.22 -79.85
C GLN A 460 -24.11 -20.34 -78.75
N CYS A 461 -24.56 -20.52 -77.50
CA CYS A 461 -24.01 -19.83 -76.33
C CYS A 461 -22.51 -20.14 -76.15
N MET A 462 -22.13 -21.40 -76.34
CA MET A 462 -20.74 -21.85 -76.25
C MET A 462 -19.85 -21.31 -77.38
N GLN A 463 -20.40 -21.14 -78.59
CA GLN A 463 -19.71 -20.47 -79.69
C GLN A 463 -19.51 -18.98 -79.40
N LEU A 464 -20.54 -18.25 -78.97
CA LEU A 464 -20.42 -16.84 -78.57
C LEU A 464 -19.44 -16.65 -77.43
N LEU A 465 -19.43 -17.55 -76.44
CA LEU A 465 -18.46 -17.53 -75.34
C LEU A 465 -17.02 -17.65 -75.88
N LYS A 466 -16.77 -18.60 -76.80
CA LYS A 466 -15.45 -18.75 -77.44
C LYS A 466 -15.05 -17.50 -78.22
N SER A 467 -15.97 -16.92 -79.00
CA SER A 467 -15.74 -15.66 -79.73
C SER A 467 -15.43 -14.49 -78.78
N SER A 468 -16.17 -14.36 -77.67
CA SER A 468 -15.94 -13.33 -76.64
C SER A 468 -14.55 -13.41 -76.03
N MET A 469 -14.01 -14.63 -75.92
CA MET A 469 -12.67 -14.87 -75.39
C MET A 469 -11.59 -14.60 -76.44
N ALA A 470 -11.82 -14.98 -77.70
CA ALA A 470 -10.89 -14.74 -78.80
C ALA A 470 -10.65 -13.24 -79.04
N CYS A 471 -11.69 -12.43 -78.87
CA CYS A 471 -11.66 -10.97 -79.07
C CYS A 471 -10.90 -10.18 -77.99
N SER A 472 -10.21 -10.86 -77.06
CA SER A 472 -9.61 -10.26 -75.86
C SER A 472 -8.08 -10.34 -75.92
N ILE A 473 -7.45 -9.41 -76.63
CA ILE A 473 -6.06 -9.51 -77.12
C ILE A 473 -4.97 -9.50 -76.01
N GLU A 474 -5.21 -9.08 -74.76
CA GLU A 474 -4.16 -9.13 -73.71
C GLU A 474 -4.59 -9.57 -72.29
N ASN A 475 -5.86 -9.84 -72.01
CA ASN A 475 -6.30 -10.27 -70.66
C ASN A 475 -7.75 -10.83 -70.63
N THR A 476 -7.99 -12.00 -71.23
CA THR A 476 -9.29 -12.70 -71.17
C THR A 476 -9.84 -12.84 -69.74
N SER A 477 -8.98 -13.11 -68.77
CA SER A 477 -9.34 -13.31 -67.36
C SER A 477 -9.94 -12.09 -66.65
N ARG A 478 -9.60 -10.87 -67.10
CA ARG A 478 -10.09 -9.62 -66.49
C ARG A 478 -11.36 -9.08 -67.17
N ARG A 479 -11.65 -9.53 -68.40
CA ARG A 479 -12.82 -9.13 -69.19
C ARG A 479 -14.06 -9.94 -68.84
N MET A 480 -13.88 -11.21 -68.50
CA MET A 480 -14.96 -12.16 -68.22
C MET A 480 -15.39 -12.16 -66.76
N ILE A 481 -16.70 -12.07 -66.52
CA ILE A 481 -17.34 -12.23 -65.21
C ILE A 481 -18.36 -13.37 -65.30
N PHE A 482 -18.03 -14.52 -64.73
CA PHE A 482 -18.96 -15.65 -64.65
C PHE A 482 -19.85 -15.51 -63.42
N VAL A 483 -21.16 -15.58 -63.61
CA VAL A 483 -22.16 -15.64 -62.55
C VAL A 483 -22.72 -17.06 -62.53
N VAL A 484 -22.62 -17.73 -61.38
CA VAL A 484 -23.05 -19.12 -61.19
C VAL A 484 -24.01 -19.22 -60.02
N ARG A 485 -24.97 -20.15 -60.07
CA ARG A 485 -25.89 -20.37 -58.93
C ARG A 485 -25.27 -21.24 -57.84
N ASP A 486 -24.66 -22.36 -58.22
CA ASP A 486 -23.86 -23.21 -57.35
C ASP A 486 -22.53 -23.53 -58.04
N LYS A 487 -21.47 -22.89 -57.55
CA LYS A 487 -20.12 -23.04 -58.13
C LYS A 487 -19.60 -24.47 -58.02
N ASN A 488 -19.89 -25.18 -56.92
CA ASN A 488 -19.31 -26.49 -56.68
C ASN A 488 -19.95 -27.58 -57.55
N SER A 489 -21.27 -27.50 -57.76
CA SER A 489 -21.97 -28.43 -58.64
C SER A 489 -21.54 -28.20 -60.10
N LEU A 490 -21.61 -26.95 -60.57
CA LEU A 490 -21.35 -26.62 -61.98
C LEU A 490 -19.90 -26.90 -62.41
N MET A 491 -18.91 -26.63 -61.53
CA MET A 491 -17.50 -26.88 -61.85
C MET A 491 -17.16 -28.36 -62.05
N LYS A 492 -18.03 -29.30 -61.66
CA LYS A 492 -17.86 -30.73 -61.97
C LYS A 492 -18.25 -31.06 -63.41
N GLU A 493 -19.20 -30.31 -63.97
CA GLU A 493 -19.82 -30.55 -65.29
C GLU A 493 -19.05 -29.85 -66.42
N VAL A 494 -18.33 -28.77 -66.09
CA VAL A 494 -17.51 -28.03 -67.06
C VAL A 494 -16.24 -28.80 -67.45
N ASP A 495 -15.87 -28.75 -68.73
CA ASP A 495 -14.65 -29.35 -69.28
C ASP A 495 -13.35 -28.76 -68.66
N ILE A 496 -12.21 -29.42 -68.88
CA ILE A 496 -10.93 -29.03 -68.26
C ILE A 496 -10.49 -27.62 -68.70
N THR A 497 -10.74 -27.27 -69.96
CA THR A 497 -10.31 -26.01 -70.57
C THR A 497 -11.08 -24.83 -70.00
N LEU A 498 -12.40 -24.86 -70.07
CA LEU A 498 -13.29 -23.84 -69.54
C LEU A 498 -13.18 -23.77 -68.01
N ARG A 499 -12.93 -24.89 -67.32
CA ARG A 499 -12.66 -24.90 -65.87
C ARG A 499 -11.39 -24.13 -65.51
N ALA A 500 -10.33 -24.25 -66.31
CA ALA A 500 -9.11 -23.47 -66.10
C ALA A 500 -9.35 -21.97 -66.32
N ILE A 501 -10.17 -21.63 -67.32
CA ILE A 501 -10.56 -20.24 -67.61
C ILE A 501 -11.39 -19.66 -66.46
N ILE A 502 -12.45 -20.34 -66.03
CA ILE A 502 -13.29 -19.87 -64.91
C ILE A 502 -12.47 -19.71 -63.63
N LYS A 503 -11.50 -20.59 -63.38
CA LYS A 503 -10.57 -20.47 -62.23
C LYS A 503 -9.70 -19.22 -62.29
N ASN A 504 -9.32 -18.80 -63.50
CA ASN A 504 -8.46 -17.64 -63.73
C ASN A 504 -9.24 -16.34 -63.95
N SER A 505 -10.56 -16.43 -64.21
CA SER A 505 -11.47 -15.31 -64.37
C SER A 505 -12.24 -14.96 -63.08
N ILE A 506 -12.99 -13.85 -63.12
CA ILE A 506 -13.87 -13.48 -62.02
C ILE A 506 -15.10 -14.40 -62.05
N CYS A 507 -15.34 -15.13 -60.95
CA CYS A 507 -16.48 -16.03 -60.81
C CYS A 507 -17.24 -15.72 -59.52
N LEU A 508 -18.50 -15.29 -59.64
CA LEU A 508 -19.36 -14.84 -58.56
C LEU A 508 -20.53 -15.80 -58.39
N GLN A 509 -20.81 -16.21 -57.15
CA GLN A 509 -21.95 -17.06 -56.85
C GLN A 509 -23.17 -16.21 -56.49
N PHE A 510 -24.29 -16.45 -57.18
CA PHE A 510 -25.55 -15.78 -56.90
C PHE A 510 -26.04 -16.15 -55.49
N GLY A 511 -26.38 -15.15 -54.68
CA GLY A 511 -26.76 -15.32 -53.26
C GLY A 511 -25.63 -15.11 -52.25
N ASP A 512 -24.36 -14.92 -52.68
CA ASP A 512 -23.27 -14.48 -51.80
C ASP A 512 -23.63 -13.15 -51.09
N ILE A 513 -23.31 -13.03 -49.79
CA ILE A 513 -23.61 -11.82 -48.97
C ILE A 513 -23.07 -10.53 -49.61
N LEU A 514 -21.92 -10.62 -50.29
CA LEU A 514 -21.27 -9.50 -50.97
C LEU A 514 -21.37 -9.55 -52.50
N PHE A 515 -22.32 -10.33 -53.06
CA PHE A 515 -22.46 -10.55 -54.50
C PHE A 515 -22.50 -9.23 -55.28
N TRP A 516 -23.42 -8.34 -54.90
CA TRP A 516 -23.61 -7.05 -55.58
C TRP A 516 -22.41 -6.10 -55.45
N GLN A 517 -21.77 -6.07 -54.27
CA GLN A 517 -20.58 -5.25 -54.04
C GLN A 517 -19.40 -5.74 -54.89
N LYS A 518 -19.20 -7.07 -54.97
CA LYS A 518 -18.18 -7.69 -55.82
C LYS A 518 -18.47 -7.41 -57.30
N LEU A 519 -19.70 -7.63 -57.76
CA LEU A 519 -20.10 -7.42 -59.15
C LEU A 519 -19.90 -5.96 -59.58
N LYS A 520 -20.33 -5.00 -58.75
CA LYS A 520 -20.09 -3.56 -58.96
C LYS A 520 -18.60 -3.19 -58.93
N TYR A 521 -17.80 -3.84 -58.07
CA TYR A 521 -16.36 -3.61 -58.02
C TYR A 521 -15.67 -4.06 -59.31
N TYR A 522 -16.12 -5.15 -59.96
CA TYR A 522 -15.50 -5.67 -61.17
C TYR A 522 -15.95 -5.01 -62.48
N LEU A 523 -17.06 -4.26 -62.47
CA LEU A 523 -17.52 -3.47 -63.63
C LEU A 523 -16.73 -2.16 -63.79
N PRO A 524 -16.61 -1.57 -64.99
CA PRO A 524 -15.88 -0.32 -65.19
C PRO A 524 -16.50 0.86 -64.40
N LYS A 525 -15.70 1.90 -64.10
CA LYS A 525 -16.18 3.14 -63.45
C LYS A 525 -16.17 4.27 -64.48
N ARG A 526 -17.35 4.81 -64.81
CA ARG A 526 -17.54 5.87 -65.81
C ARG A 526 -16.85 7.18 -65.41
N ASN A 527 -16.05 7.77 -66.29
CA ASN A 527 -15.61 9.18 -66.19
C ASN A 527 -16.65 10.05 -66.93
N LYS A 528 -17.26 11.03 -66.27
CA LYS A 528 -18.34 11.86 -66.86
C LYS A 528 -17.89 12.89 -67.92
N SER A 529 -16.67 12.79 -68.48
CA SER A 529 -16.05 13.91 -69.21
C SER A 529 -15.36 13.59 -70.54
N GLU A 530 -15.67 12.47 -71.21
CA GLU A 530 -15.09 12.17 -72.54
C GLU A 530 -16.17 11.67 -73.53
N PRO A 531 -16.21 12.18 -74.78
CA PRO A 531 -17.15 11.73 -75.81
C PRO A 531 -16.72 10.40 -76.45
N LYS A 532 -17.71 9.63 -76.95
CA LYS A 532 -17.54 8.31 -77.59
C LYS A 532 -16.70 8.41 -78.86
N SER A 533 -15.72 7.52 -79.04
CA SER A 533 -15.09 7.25 -80.35
C SER A 533 -15.90 6.21 -81.11
N GLU A 534 -16.39 6.54 -82.31
CA GLU A 534 -17.02 5.58 -83.23
C GLU A 534 -15.94 4.94 -84.13
N GLU A 535 -15.31 3.87 -83.64
CA GLU A 535 -14.57 2.92 -84.49
C GLU A 535 -15.11 1.51 -84.18
N SER A 536 -15.65 0.84 -85.19
CA SER A 536 -16.19 -0.52 -85.04
C SER A 536 -15.05 -1.53 -84.92
N ARG A 537 -15.00 -2.26 -83.78
CA ARG A 537 -14.03 -3.33 -83.55
C ARG A 537 -14.57 -4.66 -84.11
N SER A 538 -13.76 -5.37 -84.89
CA SER A 538 -14.07 -6.71 -85.43
C SER A 538 -13.44 -7.80 -84.54
N CYS A 539 -14.18 -8.88 -84.28
CA CYS A 539 -13.66 -10.07 -83.58
C CYS A 539 -13.20 -11.19 -84.53
N LEU A 540 -13.18 -10.95 -85.85
CA LEU A 540 -12.66 -11.91 -86.81
C LEU A 540 -11.12 -11.92 -86.77
N PRO A 541 -10.47 -13.08 -86.83
CA PRO A 541 -9.03 -13.13 -87.07
C PRO A 541 -8.74 -12.48 -88.42
N ASP A 542 -7.74 -11.61 -88.48
CA ASP A 542 -7.21 -11.09 -89.75
C ASP A 542 -6.91 -12.30 -90.64
N GLN A 543 -7.64 -12.42 -91.75
CA GLN A 543 -7.25 -13.34 -92.81
C GLN A 543 -6.12 -12.65 -93.57
N ASP A 544 -4.97 -13.32 -93.63
CA ASP A 544 -3.66 -12.90 -94.18
C ASP A 544 -3.66 -11.82 -95.27
#